data_AF-A0A939DUG1-F1
#
_entry.id   AF-A0A939DUG1-F1
#
_cell.length_a   1.000
_cell.length_b   1.000
_cell.length_c   1.000
_cell.angle_alpha   90.00
_cell.angle_beta   90.00
_cell.angle_gamma   90.00
#
_symmetry.space_group_name_H-M   'P 1'
#
loop_
_entity.id
_entity.type
_entity.pdbx_description
1 polymer ?
#
loop_
_entity_poly.entity_id
_entity_poly.type
_entity_poly.pdbx_seq_one_letter_code
_entity_poly.pdbx_strand_id
1 'polypeptide(L)'
;SHIWKPLLHEVASGSLDTSTDGVAYSAHGAKHYYQFQHGEMIGLNAQSKSVRLAAMFDEEGRVVVPERELAYDTLIMAIGSVSNDFGTPGVAEH
;
A
#
# COMPACT_ATOMS: atom_id res chain seq x y z
N SER A 1 -4.15 6.51 3.63
CA SER A 1 -4.81 7.27 2.55
C SER A 1 -4.00 7.12 1.27
N HIS A 2 -4.58 7.44 0.11
CA HIS A 2 -3.81 7.55 -1.14
C HIS A 2 -3.52 9.00 -1.44
N ILE A 3 -2.27 9.28 -1.84
CA ILE A 3 -1.79 10.63 -2.20
C ILE A 3 -1.46 10.62 -3.69
N TRP A 4 -1.90 11.65 -4.39
CA TRP A 4 -1.58 11.82 -5.80
C TRP A 4 -0.11 12.21 -5.95
N LYS A 5 0.70 11.36 -6.61
CA LYS A 5 2.16 11.53 -6.71
C LYS A 5 2.63 12.94 -7.11
N PRO A 6 1.96 13.67 -8.03
CA PRO A 6 2.34 15.05 -8.34
C PRO A 6 2.34 16.00 -7.13
N LEU A 7 1.55 15.74 -6.09
CA LEU A 7 1.49 16.54 -4.86
C LEU A 7 2.53 16.16 -3.81
N LEU A 8 3.39 15.15 -4.06
CA LEU A 8 4.40 14.72 -3.09
C LEU A 8 5.36 15.84 -2.69
N HIS A 9 5.64 16.78 -3.59
CA HIS A 9 6.49 17.93 -3.28
C HIS A 9 5.82 18.92 -2.31
N GLU A 10 4.48 19.02 -2.33
CA GLU A 10 3.72 19.86 -1.40
C GLU A 10 3.55 19.21 -0.03
N VAL A 11 3.48 17.87 0.03
CA VAL A 11 3.55 17.11 1.28
C VAL A 11 4.92 17.28 1.93
N ALA A 12 5.99 17.18 1.14
CA ALA A 12 7.37 17.34 1.63
C ALA A 12 7.66 18.76 2.14
N SER A 13 7.06 19.80 1.54
CA SER A 13 7.16 21.18 2.03
C SER A 13 6.23 21.50 3.19
N GLY A 14 5.34 20.58 3.58
CA GLY A 14 4.38 20.76 4.67
C GLY A 14 3.21 21.68 4.32
N SER A 15 3.00 22.01 3.04
CA SER A 15 1.91 22.87 2.59
C SER A 15 0.59 22.12 2.38
N LEU A 16 0.61 20.79 2.44
CA LEU A 16 -0.54 19.94 2.20
C LEU A 16 -0.77 18.98 3.37
N ASP A 17 -2.00 18.98 3.89
CA ASP A 17 -2.42 18.10 4.97
C ASP A 17 -2.94 16.76 4.39
N THR A 18 -2.09 15.74 4.46
CA THR A 18 -2.39 14.38 3.99
C THR A 18 -3.62 13.73 4.64
N SER A 19 -4.10 14.26 5.78
CA SER A 19 -5.32 13.80 6.44
C SER A 19 -6.60 14.35 5.78
N THR A 20 -6.50 15.50 5.12
CA THR A 20 -7.63 16.20 4.46
C THR A 20 -7.77 15.81 2.98
N ASP A 21 -6.66 15.56 2.28
CA ASP A 21 -6.66 15.31 0.83
C ASP A 21 -6.63 13.82 0.43
N GLY A 22 -6.68 12.93 1.41
CA GLY A 22 -6.62 11.48 1.23
C GLY A 22 -7.97 10.81 0.98
N VAL A 23 -8.04 9.86 0.04
CA VAL A 23 -9.25 9.02 -0.13
C VAL A 23 -9.31 7.92 0.93
N ALA A 24 -10.42 7.82 1.65
CA ALA A 24 -10.74 6.72 2.56
C ALA A 24 -11.33 5.52 1.79
N TYR A 25 -10.48 4.63 1.28
CA TYR A 25 -10.91 3.54 0.39
C TYR A 25 -11.86 2.51 1.00
N SER A 26 -11.83 2.29 2.32
CA SER A 26 -12.81 1.43 2.97
C SER A 26 -14.24 1.98 2.83
N ALA A 27 -14.42 3.28 3.12
CA ALA A 27 -15.70 3.97 2.96
C ALA A 27 -16.09 4.13 1.49
N HIS A 28 -15.13 4.42 0.61
CA HIS A 28 -15.36 4.49 -0.83
C HIS A 28 -15.78 3.11 -1.38
N GLY A 29 -15.11 2.03 -0.98
CA GLY A 29 -15.45 0.66 -1.38
C GLY A 29 -16.87 0.28 -0.96
N ALA A 30 -17.27 0.63 0.26
CA ALA A 30 -18.63 0.42 0.75
C ALA A 30 -19.69 1.16 -0.10
N LYS A 31 -19.37 2.37 -0.60
CA LYS A 31 -20.28 3.17 -1.46
C LYS A 31 -20.29 2.73 -2.93
N HIS A 32 -19.20 2.13 -3.41
CA HIS A 32 -18.96 1.85 -4.83
C HIS A 32 -18.76 0.36 -5.13
N TYR A 33 -19.19 -0.52 -4.21
CA TYR A 33 -19.31 -1.97 -4.40
C TYR A 33 -17.99 -2.69 -4.73
N TYR A 34 -16.88 -2.29 -4.10
CA TYR A 34 -15.65 -3.06 -4.11
C TYR A 34 -15.09 -3.26 -2.71
N GLN A 35 -14.32 -4.33 -2.53
CA GLN A 35 -13.65 -4.61 -1.26
C GLN A 35 -12.27 -3.98 -1.26
N PHE A 36 -12.04 -3.08 -0.31
CA PHE A 36 -10.70 -2.58 -0.04
C PHE A 36 -10.00 -3.50 0.98
N GLN A 37 -8.86 -4.06 0.58
CA GLN A 37 -8.02 -4.89 1.44
C GLN A 37 -6.79 -4.08 1.85
N HIS A 38 -6.75 -3.60 3.10
CA HIS A 38 -5.58 -2.90 3.62
C HIS A 38 -4.48 -3.90 3.98
N GLY A 39 -3.27 -3.71 3.48
CA GLY A 39 -2.13 -4.55 3.82
C GLY A 39 -0.99 -4.41 2.81
N GLU A 40 0.19 -4.84 3.23
CA GLU A 40 1.37 -4.94 2.39
C GLU A 40 1.36 -6.27 1.62
N MET A 41 1.56 -6.22 0.31
CA MET A 41 1.69 -7.43 -0.51
C MET A 41 3.09 -8.04 -0.33
N ILE A 42 3.14 -9.24 0.25
CA ILE A 42 4.39 -9.97 0.55
C ILE A 42 4.56 -11.26 -0.25
N GLY A 43 3.67 -11.52 -1.21
CA GLY A 43 3.78 -12.70 -2.06
C GLY A 43 2.76 -12.71 -3.19
N LEU A 44 3.18 -13.29 -4.31
CA LEU A 44 2.34 -13.63 -5.46
C LEU A 44 2.62 -15.08 -5.83
N ASN A 45 1.59 -15.91 -5.86
CA ASN A 45 1.65 -17.25 -6.42
C ASN A 45 0.78 -17.30 -7.68
N ALA A 46 1.44 -17.27 -8.84
CA ALA A 46 0.77 -17.29 -10.13
C ALA A 46 0.16 -18.66 -10.46
N GLN A 47 0.72 -19.75 -9.91
CA GLN A 47 0.23 -21.11 -10.12
C GLN A 47 -1.09 -21.35 -9.38
N SER A 48 -1.17 -20.98 -8.10
CA SER A 48 -2.41 -21.06 -7.30
C SER A 48 -3.34 -19.86 -7.49
N LYS A 49 -2.92 -18.86 -8.27
CA LYS A 49 -3.60 -17.59 -8.47
C LYS A 49 -3.98 -16.91 -7.16
N SER A 50 -2.98 -16.66 -6.31
CA SER A 50 -3.20 -15.98 -5.04
C SER A 50 -2.16 -14.92 -4.70
N VAL A 51 -2.59 -13.92 -3.94
CA VAL A 51 -1.76 -12.84 -3.39
C VAL A 51 -1.74 -12.96 -1.88
N ARG A 52 -0.59 -12.71 -1.26
CA ARG A 52 -0.42 -12.79 0.18
C ARG A 52 -0.20 -11.40 0.76
N LEU A 53 -0.98 -11.09 1.79
CA LEU A 53 -0.89 -9.82 2.53
C LEU A 53 -0.31 -10.06 3.92
N ALA A 54 0.64 -9.21 4.32
CA ALA A 54 1.28 -9.27 5.63
C ALA A 54 0.28 -9.11 6.78
N ALA A 55 0.66 -9.64 7.95
CA ALA A 55 -0.01 -9.31 9.19
C ALA A 55 0.19 -7.83 9.55
N MET A 56 -0.82 -7.23 10.18
CA MET A 56 -0.77 -5.87 10.71
C MET A 56 -0.81 -5.92 12.24
N PHE A 57 -0.01 -5.05 12.85
CA PHE A 57 0.19 -5.02 14.29
C PHE A 57 -0.25 -3.67 14.88
N ASP A 58 -0.69 -3.67 16.13
CA ASP A 58 -0.90 -2.45 16.90
C ASP A 58 0.43 -1.93 17.49
N GLU A 59 0.35 -0.82 18.24
CA GLU A 59 1.52 -0.19 18.87
C GLU A 59 2.21 -1.10 19.90
N GLU A 60 1.48 -2.05 20.48
CA GLU A 60 2.02 -3.05 21.41
C GLU A 60 2.50 -4.34 20.71
N GLY A 61 2.52 -4.36 19.38
CA GLY A 61 3.02 -5.48 18.58
C GLY A 61 2.07 -6.69 18.54
N ARG A 62 0.78 -6.51 18.87
CA ARG A 62 -0.23 -7.57 18.79
C ARG A 62 -0.84 -7.58 17.39
N VAL A 63 -1.14 -8.77 16.89
CA VAL A 63 -1.75 -8.93 15.57
C VAL A 63 -3.19 -8.39 15.61
N VAL A 64 -3.44 -7.34 14.83
CA VAL A 64 -4.78 -6.77 14.61
C VAL A 64 -5.44 -7.44 13.41
N VAL A 65 -4.66 -7.70 12.37
CA VAL A 65 -5.11 -8.44 11.18
C VAL A 65 -4.04 -9.48 10.84
N PRO A 66 -4.37 -10.78 10.79
CA PRO A 66 -3.39 -11.81 10.47
C PRO A 66 -2.95 -11.74 9.01
N GLU A 67 -1.82 -12.39 8.72
CA GLU A 67 -1.42 -12.72 7.35
C GLU A 67 -2.55 -13.48 6.67
N ARG A 68 -2.83 -13.13 5.41
CA ARG A 68 -3.94 -13.72 4.67
C ARG A 68 -3.62 -13.86 3.20
N GLU A 69 -4.22 -14.89 2.62
CA GLU A 69 -4.13 -15.19 1.20
C GLU A 69 -5.45 -14.82 0.51
N LEU A 70 -5.34 -14.14 -0.62
CA LEU A 70 -6.46 -13.70 -1.43
C LEU A 70 -6.36 -14.36 -2.80
N ALA A 71 -7.37 -15.17 -3.14
CA ALA A 71 -7.48 -15.78 -4.46
C ALA A 71 -7.96 -14.75 -5.51
N TYR A 72 -7.55 -14.93 -6.75
CA TYR A 72 -8.01 -14.12 -7.88
C TYR A 72 -8.24 -14.96 -9.13
N ASP A 73 -9.16 -14.50 -9.99
CA ASP A 73 -9.27 -15.03 -11.36
C ASP A 73 -8.36 -14.27 -12.33
N THR A 74 -8.38 -12.94 -12.19
CA THR A 74 -7.59 -11.96 -12.95
C THR A 74 -6.89 -11.02 -11.98
N LEU A 75 -5.59 -10.78 -12.20
CA LEU A 75 -4.78 -9.87 -11.39
C LEU A 75 -4.34 -8.66 -12.22
N ILE A 76 -4.58 -7.46 -11.69
CA ILE A 76 -4.08 -6.20 -12.23
C ILE A 76 -3.05 -5.65 -11.25
N MET A 77 -1.79 -5.56 -11.68
CA MET A 77 -0.68 -5.08 -10.85
C MET A 77 -0.46 -3.58 -11.07
N ALA A 78 -0.65 -2.80 -10.00
CA ALA A 78 -0.46 -1.35 -9.99
C ALA A 78 0.35 -0.87 -8.77
N ILE A 79 1.37 -1.64 -8.38
CA ILE A 79 2.18 -1.42 -7.17
C ILE A 79 3.20 -0.27 -7.28
N GLY A 80 3.37 0.30 -8.48
CA GLY A 80 4.35 1.36 -8.72
C GLY A 80 5.80 0.86 -8.69
N SER A 81 6.71 1.76 -8.36
CA SER A 81 8.15 1.51 -8.25
C SER A 81 8.74 2.31 -7.09
N VAL A 82 9.90 1.88 -6.61
CA VAL A 82 10.75 2.62 -5.68
C VAL A 82 11.86 3.35 -6.44
N SER A 83 12.53 4.30 -5.78
CA SER A 83 13.70 4.97 -6.34
C SER A 83 14.80 3.95 -6.65
N ASN A 84 15.47 4.14 -7.78
CA ASN A 84 16.64 3.35 -8.14
C ASN A 84 17.89 4.10 -7.66
N ASP A 85 18.66 3.47 -6.78
CA ASP A 85 19.91 4.03 -6.26
C ASP A 85 21.09 3.92 -7.23
N PHE A 86 20.94 3.14 -8.31
CA PHE A 86 21.99 2.80 -9.28
C PHE A 86 23.27 2.23 -8.64
N GLY A 87 23.17 1.67 -7.43
CA GLY A 87 24.32 1.20 -6.65
C GLY A 87 25.24 2.33 -6.16
N THR A 88 24.74 3.57 -6.10
CA THR A 88 25.52 4.73 -5.62
C THR A 88 25.70 4.62 -4.10
N PRO A 89 26.94 4.49 -3.59
CA PRO A 89 27.18 4.38 -2.15
C PRO A 89 26.61 5.58 -1.38
N GLY A 90 25.97 5.36 -0.23
CA GLY A 90 25.39 6.42 0.60
C GLY A 90 23.91 6.70 0.36
N VAL A 91 23.33 6.35 -0.79
CA VAL A 91 21.96 6.76 -1.17
C VAL A 91 20.86 6.05 -0.38
N ALA A 92 21.09 4.81 0.06
CA ALA A 92 20.11 4.09 0.88
C ALA A 92 20.20 4.47 2.37
N GLU A 93 21.32 5.04 2.82
CA GLU A 93 21.61 5.29 4.23
C GLU A 93 21.35 6.75 4.66
N HIS A 94 21.33 7.70 3.72
CA HIS A 94 21.25 9.14 3.95
C HIS A 94 20.10 9.79 3.17
#